data_AF-A0A9X1THT7-F1
#
_entry.id   AF-A0A9X1THT7-F1
#
_cell.length_a   1.000
_cell.length_b   1.000
_cell.length_c   1.000
_cell.angle_alpha   90.00
_cell.angle_beta   90.00
_cell.angle_gamma   90.00
#
_symmetry.space_group_name_H-M   'P 1'
#
loop_
_entity.id
_entity.type
_entity.pdbx_description
1 polymer ?
#
loop_
_entity_poly.entity_id
_entity_poly.type
_entity_poly.pdbx_seq_one_letter_code
_entity_poly.pdbx_strand_id
1 'polypeptide(L)'
;MATVYRHFPTPEALMETVAAPGLEALIARAEQALTEEDPWQALADFLDTTLEAQLTDPSISIVRSAPAHVLPRTTELAAAMDSLAGRVLERAHAAGTVRALVTWEDLRPLMCGAAYAAQVHATDHKTRLESGRRYLSVMLHGLHT
;
A
#
# COMPACT_ATOMS: atom_id res chain seq x y z
N MET A 1 -4.85 7.74 32.90
CA MET A 1 -4.49 7.50 31.48
C MET A 1 -3.23 8.31 31.13
N ALA A 2 -2.02 7.81 31.42
CA ALA A 2 -0.78 8.59 31.22
C ALA A 2 0.48 7.71 31.03
N THR A 3 0.40 6.64 30.23
CA THR A 3 1.55 5.76 29.96
C THR A 3 1.97 5.72 28.49
N VAL A 4 1.07 5.99 27.54
CA VAL A 4 1.40 6.01 26.10
C VAL A 4 2.21 7.27 25.72
N TYR A 5 1.86 8.44 26.28
CA TYR A 5 2.53 9.72 25.98
C TYR A 5 3.99 9.84 26.48
N ARG A 6 4.53 8.84 27.19
CA ARG A 6 5.96 8.85 27.59
C ARG A 6 6.89 8.26 26.54
N HIS A 7 6.37 7.44 25.62
CA HIS A 7 7.18 6.77 24.59
C HIS A 7 7.07 7.49 23.24
N PHE A 8 5.97 8.18 22.97
CA PHE A 8 5.74 8.87 21.70
C PHE A 8 5.49 10.36 21.95
N PRO A 9 6.37 11.25 21.45
CA PRO A 9 6.25 12.67 21.67
C PRO A 9 5.06 13.29 20.92
N THR A 10 4.55 12.64 19.86
CA THR A 10 3.39 13.10 19.09
C THR A 10 2.47 11.96 18.64
N PRO A 11 1.18 12.23 18.32
CA PRO A 11 0.27 11.24 17.74
C PRO A 11 0.79 10.64 16.42
N GLU A 12 1.49 11.42 15.60
CA GLU A 12 2.10 10.96 14.35
C GLU A 12 3.19 9.93 14.64
N ALA A 13 4.07 10.20 15.61
CA ALA A 13 5.11 9.24 16.02
C ALA A 13 4.52 7.92 16.54
N LEU A 14 3.37 7.98 17.21
CA LEU A 14 2.64 6.78 17.63
C LEU A 14 2.11 6.00 16.41
N MET A 15 1.41 6.66 15.48
CA MET A 15 0.87 6.00 14.28
C MET A 15 1.97 5.39 13.42
N GLU A 16 3.08 6.12 13.24
CA GLU A 16 4.24 5.64 12.52
C GLU A 16 4.88 4.41 13.15
N THR A 17 4.99 4.38 14.48
CA THR A 17 5.51 3.21 15.19
C THR A 17 4.58 2.01 15.08
N VAL A 18 3.26 2.24 15.12
CA VAL A 18 2.25 1.18 14.93
C VAL A 18 2.27 0.64 13.51
N ALA A 19 2.50 1.50 12.51
CA ALA A 19 2.55 1.13 11.10
C ALA A 19 3.82 0.36 10.71
N ALA A 20 4.92 0.50 11.46
CA ALA A 20 6.22 -0.04 11.07
C ALA A 20 6.21 -1.56 10.77
N PRO A 21 5.61 -2.44 11.61
CA PRO A 21 5.54 -3.87 11.29
C PRO A 21 4.71 -4.17 10.04
N GLY A 22 3.65 -3.41 9.78
CA GLY A 22 2.83 -3.57 8.58
C GLY A 22 3.56 -3.10 7.32
N LEU A 23 4.35 -2.02 7.40
CA LEU A 23 5.22 -1.59 6.30
C LEU A 23 6.31 -2.63 6.01
N GLU A 24 6.92 -3.21 7.06
CA GLU A 24 7.90 -4.30 6.92
C GLU A 24 7.28 -5.54 6.26
N ALA A 25 6.04 -5.89 6.60
CA ALA A 25 5.31 -6.98 5.95
C ALA A 25 5.03 -6.69 4.46
N LEU A 26 4.68 -5.46 4.11
CA LEU A 26 4.46 -5.05 2.71
C LEU A 26 5.77 -5.04 1.90
N ILE A 27 6.88 -4.65 2.52
CA ILE A 27 8.23 -4.78 1.94
C ILE A 27 8.53 -6.25 1.64
N ALA A 28 8.33 -7.14 2.60
CA ALA A 28 8.55 -8.57 2.41
C ALA A 28 7.65 -9.15 1.30
N ARG A 29 6.39 -8.70 1.21
CA ARG A 29 5.48 -9.09 0.12
C ARG A 29 5.99 -8.60 -1.24
N ALA A 30 6.53 -7.39 -1.33
CA ALA A 30 7.11 -6.87 -2.56
C ALA A 30 8.37 -7.65 -2.98
N GLU A 31 9.23 -8.00 -2.02
CA GLU A 31 10.39 -8.87 -2.27
C GLU A 31 9.97 -10.25 -2.82
N GLN A 32 8.92 -10.84 -2.25
CA GLN A 32 8.34 -12.09 -2.75
C GLN A 32 7.83 -11.94 -4.19
N ALA A 33 7.09 -10.87 -4.48
CA ALA A 33 6.56 -10.60 -5.82
C ALA A 33 7.66 -10.55 -6.89
N LEU A 34 8.85 -10.05 -6.54
CA LEU A 34 9.99 -10.00 -7.46
C LEU A 34 10.52 -11.40 -7.84
N THR A 35 10.22 -12.42 -7.04
CA THR A 35 10.66 -13.81 -7.27
C THR A 35 9.61 -14.68 -7.96
N GLU A 36 8.37 -14.22 -8.04
CA GLU A 36 7.27 -14.95 -8.68
C GLU A 36 7.45 -15.03 -10.20
N GLU A 37 7.00 -16.13 -10.82
CA GLU A 37 7.21 -16.39 -12.24
C GLU A 37 6.39 -15.43 -13.12
N ASP A 38 5.10 -15.31 -12.85
CA ASP A 38 4.17 -14.45 -13.58
C ASP A 38 4.23 -13.00 -13.05
N PRO A 39 4.78 -12.05 -13.83
CA PRO A 39 4.93 -10.66 -13.40
C PRO A 39 3.60 -9.93 -13.19
N TRP A 40 2.56 -10.29 -13.95
CA TRP A 40 1.25 -9.67 -13.81
C TRP A 40 0.58 -10.15 -12.53
N GLN A 41 0.55 -11.47 -12.31
CA GLN A 41 -0.07 -12.04 -11.12
C GLN A 41 0.64 -11.53 -9.85
N ALA A 42 1.98 -11.46 -9.88
CA ALA A 42 2.77 -10.91 -8.78
C ALA A 42 2.43 -9.46 -8.44
N LEU A 43 2.25 -8.61 -9.46
CA LEU A 43 1.82 -7.22 -9.27
C LEU A 43 0.39 -7.16 -8.72
N ALA A 44 -0.54 -7.91 -9.29
CA ALA A 44 -1.94 -7.93 -8.86
C ALA A 44 -2.07 -8.34 -7.40
N ASP A 45 -1.40 -9.41 -6.99
CA ASP A 45 -1.44 -9.92 -5.62
C ASP A 45 -0.70 -9.00 -4.62
N PHE A 46 0.38 -8.34 -5.06
CA PHE A 46 1.04 -7.31 -4.27
C PHE A 46 0.11 -6.11 -4.00
N LEU A 47 -0.59 -5.63 -5.04
CA LEU A 47 -1.54 -4.53 -4.90
C LEU A 47 -2.76 -4.93 -4.04
N ASP A 48 -3.27 -6.15 -4.18
CA ASP A 48 -4.36 -6.66 -3.34
C ASP A 48 -3.97 -6.72 -1.87
N THR A 49 -2.79 -7.27 -1.58
CA THR A 49 -2.23 -7.30 -0.21
C THR A 49 -2.04 -5.88 0.36
N THR A 50 -1.55 -4.95 -0.47
CA THR A 50 -1.36 -3.54 -0.09
C THR A 50 -2.69 -2.82 0.18
N LEU A 51 -3.73 -3.12 -0.61
CA LEU A 51 -5.06 -2.57 -0.37
C LEU A 51 -5.66 -3.12 0.91
N GLU A 52 -5.60 -4.43 1.10
CA GLU A 52 -6.13 -5.09 2.29
C GLU A 52 -5.47 -4.53 3.56
N ALA A 53 -4.15 -4.34 3.56
CA ALA A 53 -3.43 -3.68 4.65
C ALA A 53 -3.96 -2.26 4.93
N GLN A 54 -4.19 -1.44 3.91
CA GLN A 54 -4.75 -0.08 4.10
C GLN A 54 -6.19 -0.07 4.61
N LEU A 55 -6.98 -1.11 4.32
CA LEU A 55 -8.38 -1.20 4.74
C LEU A 55 -8.57 -1.79 6.15
N THR A 56 -7.62 -2.62 6.57
CA THR A 56 -7.62 -3.35 7.85
C THR A 56 -6.83 -2.63 8.94
N ASP A 57 -5.74 -1.95 8.56
CA ASP A 57 -4.89 -1.19 9.46
C ASP A 57 -4.91 0.31 9.13
N PRO A 58 -5.61 1.13 9.94
CA PRO A 58 -5.65 2.58 9.76
C PRO A 58 -4.27 3.25 9.80
N SER A 59 -3.31 2.69 10.56
CA SER A 59 -1.97 3.27 10.68
C SER A 59 -1.22 3.23 9.35
N ILE A 60 -1.38 2.15 8.58
CA ILE A 60 -0.82 2.01 7.24
C ILE A 60 -1.41 3.06 6.30
N SER A 61 -2.74 3.24 6.30
CA SER A 61 -3.39 4.26 5.48
C SER A 61 -2.92 5.67 5.83
N ILE A 62 -2.83 5.99 7.13
CA ILE A 62 -2.36 7.30 7.62
C ILE A 62 -0.91 7.54 7.19
N VAL A 63 -0.01 6.59 7.41
CA VAL A 63 1.40 6.74 7.05
C VAL A 63 1.59 6.80 5.54
N ARG A 64 0.90 5.95 4.76
CA ARG A 64 1.01 5.97 3.30
C ARG A 64 0.39 7.23 2.67
N SER A 65 -0.59 7.86 3.28
CA SER A 65 -1.15 9.13 2.79
C SER A 65 -0.44 10.39 3.30
N ALA A 66 0.46 10.26 4.29
CA ALA A 66 1.17 11.38 4.87
C ALA A 66 2.18 12.02 3.88
N PRO A 67 2.26 13.36 3.81
CA PRO A 67 3.22 14.06 2.94
C PRO A 67 4.66 13.99 3.47
N ALA A 68 4.84 13.72 4.77
CA ALA A 68 6.13 13.59 5.43
C ALA A 68 5.98 12.70 6.67
N HIS A 69 7.11 12.20 7.18
CA HIS A 69 7.17 11.37 8.38
C HIS A 69 7.99 12.06 9.47
N VAL A 70 7.63 11.83 10.73
CA VAL A 70 8.34 12.38 11.90
C VAL A 70 9.43 11.43 12.41
N LEU A 71 9.36 10.14 12.13
CA LEU A 71 10.38 9.15 12.48
C LEU A 71 11.25 8.80 11.26
N PRO A 72 12.60 8.87 11.37
CA PRO A 72 13.51 8.49 10.29
C PRO A 72 13.28 7.06 9.78
N ARG A 73 12.99 6.13 10.70
CA ARG A 73 12.70 4.73 10.36
C ARG A 73 11.50 4.59 9.42
N THR A 74 10.45 5.39 9.62
CA THR A 74 9.28 5.39 8.75
C THR A 74 9.63 5.88 7.36
N THR A 75 10.45 6.94 7.26
CA THR A 75 10.97 7.43 5.97
C THR A 75 11.75 6.36 5.22
N GLU A 76 12.63 5.64 5.91
CA GLU A 76 13.40 4.54 5.33
C GLU A 76 12.49 3.41 4.82
N LEU A 77 11.51 3.00 5.64
CA LEU A 77 10.55 1.95 5.28
C LEU A 77 9.67 2.35 4.10
N ALA A 78 9.14 3.58 4.10
CA ALA A 78 8.32 4.09 3.02
C ALA A 78 9.10 4.15 1.70
N ALA A 79 10.34 4.66 1.74
CA ALA A 79 11.22 4.71 0.57
C ALA A 79 11.60 3.32 0.05
N ALA A 80 11.90 2.37 0.94
CA ALA A 80 12.19 0.99 0.56
C ALA A 80 10.97 0.31 -0.09
N MET A 81 9.78 0.49 0.49
CA MET A 81 8.53 0.01 -0.07
C MET A 81 8.26 0.60 -1.45
N ASP A 82 8.41 1.92 -1.61
CA ASP A 82 8.19 2.60 -2.90
C ASP A 82 9.19 2.14 -3.98
N SER A 83 10.45 1.94 -3.60
CA SER A 83 11.47 1.39 -4.51
C SER A 83 11.15 -0.04 -4.96
N LEU A 84 10.77 -0.93 -4.02
CA LEU A 84 10.44 -2.31 -4.35
C LEU A 84 9.16 -2.41 -5.17
N ALA A 85 8.12 -1.65 -4.83
CA ALA A 85 6.89 -1.58 -5.59
C ALA A 85 7.11 -1.10 -7.03
N GLY A 86 7.97 -0.09 -7.21
CA GLY A 86 8.42 0.35 -8.54
C GLY A 86 9.05 -0.78 -9.35
N ARG A 87 9.94 -1.57 -8.73
CA ARG A 87 10.57 -2.73 -9.39
C ARG A 87 9.58 -3.83 -9.76
N VAL A 88 8.57 -4.08 -8.93
CA VAL A 88 7.49 -5.04 -9.25
C VAL A 88 6.72 -4.56 -10.49
N LEU A 89 6.36 -3.28 -10.54
CA LEU A 89 5.70 -2.68 -11.69
C LEU A 89 6.58 -2.72 -12.95
N GLU A 90 7.86 -2.38 -12.85
CA GLU A 90 8.83 -2.44 -13.95
C GLU A 90 8.94 -3.85 -14.54
N ARG A 91 8.92 -4.89 -13.70
CA ARG A 91 8.91 -6.29 -14.16
C ARG A 91 7.67 -6.60 -15.01
N ALA A 92 6.50 -6.10 -14.60
CA ALA A 92 5.26 -6.28 -15.34
C ALA A 92 5.24 -5.47 -16.66
N HIS A 93 5.82 -4.25 -16.68
CA HIS A 93 6.06 -3.51 -17.92
C HIS A 93 6.99 -4.24 -18.87
N ALA A 94 8.10 -4.78 -18.37
CA ALA A 94 9.08 -5.52 -19.18
C ALA A 94 8.48 -6.79 -19.81
N ALA A 95 7.48 -7.38 -19.16
CA ALA A 95 6.71 -8.51 -19.67
C ALA A 95 5.61 -8.10 -20.67
N GLY A 96 5.36 -6.80 -20.84
CA GLY A 96 4.30 -6.28 -21.72
C GLY A 96 2.88 -6.51 -21.19
N THR A 97 2.72 -6.87 -19.91
CA THR A 97 1.41 -7.14 -19.31
C THR A 97 0.76 -5.90 -18.71
N VAL A 98 1.50 -4.80 -18.58
CA VAL A 98 1.01 -3.51 -18.05
C VAL A 98 1.26 -2.38 -19.04
N ARG A 99 0.22 -1.56 -19.26
CA ARG A 99 0.26 -0.37 -20.11
C ARG A 99 1.39 0.58 -19.73
N ALA A 100 2.28 0.90 -20.68
CA ALA A 100 3.54 1.62 -20.47
C ALA A 100 3.45 3.07 -19.92
N LEU A 101 2.26 3.65 -19.78
CA LEU A 101 2.07 5.03 -19.32
C LEU A 101 1.94 5.17 -17.81
N VAL A 102 1.77 4.08 -17.08
CA VAL A 102 1.46 4.12 -15.65
C VAL A 102 2.73 3.96 -14.83
N THR A 103 3.04 4.91 -13.97
CA THR A 103 4.20 4.85 -13.07
C THR A 103 3.78 4.46 -11.65
N TRP A 104 4.76 4.13 -10.80
CA TRP A 104 4.48 3.92 -9.38
C TRP A 104 3.97 5.20 -8.69
N GLU A 105 4.44 6.37 -9.14
CA GLU A 105 3.99 7.67 -8.64
C GLU A 105 2.51 7.94 -8.95
N ASP A 106 1.97 7.34 -10.01
CA ASP A 106 0.54 7.36 -10.32
C ASP A 106 -0.24 6.30 -9.51
N LEU A 107 0.31 5.09 -9.38
CA LEU A 107 -0.37 3.98 -8.70
C LEU A 107 -0.53 4.21 -7.20
N ARG A 108 0.51 4.74 -6.52
CA ARG A 108 0.48 4.99 -5.08
C ARG A 108 -0.73 5.86 -4.65
N PRO A 109 -0.98 7.05 -5.22
CA PRO A 109 -2.15 7.85 -4.87
C PRO A 109 -3.47 7.19 -5.30
N LEU A 110 -3.50 6.44 -6.41
CA LEU A 110 -4.69 5.67 -6.79
C LEU A 110 -5.05 4.60 -5.75
N MET A 111 -4.05 3.90 -5.22
CA MET A 111 -4.24 2.93 -4.14
C MET A 111 -4.79 3.58 -2.88
N CYS A 112 -4.23 4.71 -2.45
CA CYS A 112 -4.75 5.47 -1.31
C CYS A 112 -6.18 5.96 -1.57
N GLY A 113 -6.47 6.44 -2.78
CA GLY A 113 -7.81 6.87 -3.20
C GLY A 113 -8.84 5.74 -3.20
N ALA A 114 -8.47 4.57 -3.70
CA ALA A 114 -9.33 3.37 -3.68
C ALA A 114 -9.61 2.92 -2.25
N ALA A 115 -8.59 2.90 -1.39
CA ALA A 115 -8.75 2.58 0.03
C ALA A 115 -9.69 3.58 0.73
N TYR A 116 -9.49 4.88 0.49
CA TYR A 116 -10.34 5.93 1.03
C TYR A 116 -11.79 5.81 0.53
N ALA A 117 -12.01 5.65 -0.77
CA ALA A 117 -13.34 5.50 -1.36
C ALA A 117 -14.11 4.31 -0.76
N ALA A 118 -13.41 3.20 -0.52
CA ALA A 118 -13.99 2.02 0.10
C ALA A 118 -14.37 2.24 1.58
N GLN A 119 -13.75 3.21 2.26
CA GLN A 119 -14.05 3.55 3.65
C GLN A 119 -15.25 4.51 3.78
N VAL A 120 -15.40 5.48 2.86
CA VAL A 120 -16.37 6.60 3.00
C VAL A 120 -17.83 6.14 3.12
N HIS A 121 -18.23 5.07 2.43
CA HIS A 121 -19.63 4.60 2.39
C HIS A 121 -19.84 3.22 3.02
N ALA A 122 -18.81 2.64 3.63
CA ALA A 122 -18.92 1.32 4.25
C ALA A 122 -19.42 1.42 5.69
N THR A 123 -20.51 0.71 5.98
CA THR A 123 -21.09 0.60 7.33
C THR A 123 -20.41 -0.45 8.20
N ASP A 124 -19.65 -1.35 7.59
CA ASP A 124 -18.98 -2.48 8.25
C ASP A 124 -17.69 -2.87 7.51
N HIS A 125 -16.88 -3.70 8.16
CA HIS A 125 -15.59 -4.16 7.65
C HIS A 125 -15.69 -4.99 6.36
N LYS A 126 -16.72 -5.84 6.25
CA LYS A 126 -16.91 -6.71 5.09
C LYS A 126 -17.21 -5.88 3.85
N THR A 127 -18.17 -4.95 3.96
CA THR A 127 -18.55 -4.04 2.87
C THR A 127 -17.36 -3.20 2.39
N ARG A 128 -16.50 -2.76 3.31
CA ARG A 128 -15.27 -2.03 3.00
C ARG A 128 -14.31 -2.86 2.15
N LEU A 129 -14.01 -4.09 2.57
CA LEU A 129 -13.13 -5.00 1.84
C LEU A 129 -13.67 -5.34 0.45
N GLU A 130 -14.97 -5.66 0.35
CA GLU A 130 -15.63 -5.97 -0.92
C GLU A 130 -15.59 -4.80 -1.90
N SER A 131 -15.82 -3.58 -1.41
CA SER A 131 -15.75 -2.36 -2.23
C SER A 131 -14.32 -2.09 -2.69
N GLY A 132 -13.35 -2.20 -1.77
CA GLY A 132 -11.93 -2.05 -2.10
C GLY A 132 -11.49 -3.03 -3.18
N ARG A 133 -11.74 -4.33 -3.00
CA ARG A 133 -11.40 -5.36 -4.00
C ARG A 133 -12.05 -5.09 -5.35
N ARG A 134 -13.30 -4.60 -5.36
CA ARG A 134 -13.98 -4.21 -6.61
C ARG A 134 -13.27 -3.04 -7.29
N TYR A 135 -12.89 -2.00 -6.55
CA TYR A 135 -12.18 -0.84 -7.10
C TYR A 135 -10.80 -1.21 -7.64
N LEU A 136 -10.06 -2.03 -6.91
CA LEU A 136 -8.79 -2.57 -7.36
C LEU A 136 -8.95 -3.45 -8.60
N SER A 137 -9.97 -4.32 -8.65
CA SER A 137 -10.25 -5.13 -9.83
C SER A 137 -10.51 -4.28 -11.08
N VAL A 138 -11.27 -3.19 -10.95
CA VAL A 138 -11.50 -2.24 -12.07
C VAL A 138 -10.19 -1.57 -12.48
N MET A 139 -9.36 -1.15 -11.51
CA MET A 139 -8.06 -0.57 -11.78
C MET A 139 -7.15 -1.55 -12.53
N LEU A 140 -7.01 -2.79 -12.02
CA LEU A 140 -6.21 -3.85 -12.64
C LEU A 140 -6.66 -4.14 -14.07
N HIS A 141 -7.97 -4.25 -14.32
CA HIS A 141 -8.48 -4.42 -15.69
C HIS A 141 -8.08 -3.28 -16.64
N GLY A 142 -7.98 -2.04 -16.14
CA GLY A 142 -7.53 -0.90 -16.95
C GLY A 142 -6.01 -0.89 -17.21
N LEU A 143 -5.23 -1.48 -16.32
CA LEU A 143 -3.77 -1.58 -16.39
C LEU A 143 -3.31 -2.70 -17.32
N HIS A 144 -4.03 -3.82 -17.33
CA HIS A 144 -3.70 -4.98 -18.14
C HIS A 144 -3.79 -4.67 -19.63
N THR A 145 -2.85 -5.21 -20.41
CA THR A 145 -2.82 -5.11 -21.89
C THR A 145 -3.35 -6.38 -22.53
#